data_AF-A0A099KHR7-F1
#
_entry.id   AF-A0A099KHR7-F1
#
_cell.length_a   1.000
_cell.length_b   1.000
_cell.length_c   1.000
_cell.angle_alpha   90.00
_cell.angle_beta   90.00
_cell.angle_gamma   90.00
#
_symmetry.space_group_name_H-M   'P 1'
#
loop_
_entity.id
_entity.type
_entity.pdbx_description
1 polymer ?
#
loop_
_entity_poly.entity_id
_entity_poly.type
_entity_poly.pdbx_seq_one_letter_code
_entity_poly.pdbx_strand_id
1 'polypeptide(L)'
;MKTAYLLAFIPASLFINACNDSESELCRYYIQNDLDKGSFESAIARLADESCQKTYPKNEYLVDLSSAYLGKSGLTLPVLLRAMIEDDGATEKLTFESFVAEITESATTSALSDLDVSRSALDEYLETSSCKSIEFPTSAQETVCLITGFIDVLKTTMAIDALTGGNVAAWAANQNGDDPSMLRSSCGLKYSYEHKNDIDFSTPYNNCETGVTVDNSEEVTFTATNGSEKTYNYLTISYQGESEYFLESTALGSTIFTKNYCEVDFAICNDGGLNACYTCPLSQDEEDLNIKDYLVDALNSGFDSIEAVIKSSGQDDDAEIQQSINAFKLEIKPGGCSAVPEGEDCFTMDDIINYLNKN
;
A
#
# COMPACT_ATOMS: atom_id res chain seq x y z
N MET A 1 -10.50 13.34 26.45
CA MET A 1 -11.84 13.55 25.86
C MET A 1 -11.98 15.01 25.49
N LYS A 2 -11.51 15.40 24.30
CA LYS A 2 -11.82 16.68 23.71
C LYS A 2 -12.81 16.45 22.58
N THR A 3 -13.80 17.33 22.52
CA THR A 3 -14.83 17.46 21.50
C THR A 3 -14.19 17.41 20.12
N ALA A 4 -14.56 16.38 19.34
CA ALA A 4 -14.41 16.34 17.91
C ALA A 4 -15.01 17.62 17.33
N TYR A 5 -14.18 18.59 16.99
CA TYR A 5 -14.57 19.56 15.99
C TYR A 5 -14.70 18.72 14.72
N LEU A 6 -15.95 18.54 14.29
CA LEU A 6 -16.27 18.08 12.95
C LEU A 6 -15.39 18.90 12.00
N LEU A 7 -14.31 18.29 11.51
CA LEU A 7 -13.70 18.70 10.26
C LEU A 7 -14.83 18.58 9.26
N ALA A 8 -15.32 19.75 8.86
CA ALA A 8 -16.35 19.89 7.87
C ALA A 8 -15.92 19.02 6.69
N PHE A 9 -16.78 18.07 6.32
CA PHE A 9 -16.75 17.40 5.03
C PHE A 9 -16.28 18.43 4.00
N ILE A 10 -15.16 18.17 3.33
CA ILE A 10 -14.94 18.77 2.03
C ILE A 10 -16.19 18.33 1.26
N PRO A 11 -17.15 19.21 1.00
CA PRO A 11 -18.22 18.84 0.11
C PRO A 11 -17.46 18.62 -1.19
N ALA A 12 -17.52 17.42 -1.76
CA ALA A 12 -17.37 17.29 -3.19
C ALA A 12 -18.44 18.23 -3.78
N SER A 13 -18.08 19.48 -4.00
CA SER A 13 -18.96 20.53 -4.48
C SER A 13 -19.16 20.28 -5.96
N LEU A 14 -19.96 19.25 -6.25
CA LEU A 14 -20.49 18.96 -7.57
C LEU A 14 -21.93 19.48 -7.64
N PHE A 15 -22.01 20.72 -8.10
CA PHE A 15 -23.07 21.28 -8.93
C PHE A 15 -24.46 20.64 -8.84
N ILE A 16 -25.29 21.20 -7.96
CA ILE A 16 -26.74 21.24 -8.16
C ILE A 16 -27.00 22.17 -9.36
N ASN A 17 -26.98 21.62 -10.57
CA ASN A 17 -27.50 22.28 -11.77
C ASN A 17 -28.02 21.24 -12.75
N ALA A 18 -29.27 20.79 -12.55
CA ALA A 18 -30.33 20.77 -13.56
C ALA A 18 -31.45 19.81 -13.12
N CYS A 19 -32.63 20.38 -12.80
CA CYS A 19 -33.87 19.64 -12.61
C CYS A 19 -34.28 18.93 -13.90
N ASN A 20 -33.88 17.67 -14.13
CA ASN A 20 -34.60 16.72 -14.99
C ASN A 20 -34.04 15.28 -14.94
N ASP A 21 -34.07 14.59 -13.79
CA ASP A 21 -34.23 13.12 -13.75
C ASP A 21 -34.33 12.63 -12.29
N SER A 22 -35.53 12.26 -11.84
CA SER A 22 -35.78 11.86 -10.46
C SER A 22 -35.15 10.53 -10.07
N GLU A 23 -34.78 9.68 -11.04
CA GLU A 23 -34.11 8.40 -10.78
C GLU A 23 -32.58 8.54 -10.70
N SER A 24 -31.99 9.48 -11.45
CA SER A 24 -30.53 9.69 -11.45
C SER A 24 -30.02 10.36 -10.17
N GLU A 25 -30.75 11.35 -9.67
CA GLU A 25 -30.43 12.00 -8.40
C GLU A 25 -30.62 11.06 -7.20
N LEU A 26 -31.55 10.11 -7.30
CA LEU A 26 -31.88 9.20 -6.20
C LEU A 26 -30.75 8.20 -5.93
N CYS A 27 -30.14 7.63 -6.97
CA CYS A 27 -29.06 6.65 -6.75
C CYS A 27 -27.82 7.30 -6.15
N ARG A 28 -27.36 8.41 -6.75
CA ARG A 28 -26.20 9.19 -6.26
C ARG A 28 -26.40 9.65 -4.82
N TYR A 29 -27.61 10.10 -4.48
CA TYR A 29 -27.96 10.46 -3.11
C TYR A 29 -27.80 9.29 -2.13
N TYR A 30 -28.30 8.10 -2.47
CA TYR A 30 -28.17 6.94 -1.58
C TYR A 30 -26.75 6.45 -1.45
N ILE A 31 -25.95 6.50 -2.52
CA ILE A 31 -24.53 6.19 -2.46
C ILE A 31 -23.81 7.15 -1.53
N GLN A 32 -23.99 8.46 -1.70
CA GLN A 32 -23.37 9.45 -0.81
C GLN A 32 -23.80 9.24 0.64
N ASN A 33 -25.09 9.01 0.89
CA ASN A 33 -25.59 8.70 2.22
C ASN A 33 -24.96 7.42 2.82
N ASP A 34 -24.71 6.40 2.00
CA ASP A 34 -24.07 5.17 2.44
C ASP A 34 -22.60 5.41 2.75
N LEU A 35 -21.87 6.16 1.91
CA LEU A 35 -20.49 6.59 2.15
C LEU A 35 -20.36 7.41 3.44
N ASP A 36 -21.21 8.43 3.63
CA ASP A 36 -21.22 9.31 4.81
C ASP A 36 -21.50 8.55 6.12
N LYS A 37 -22.25 7.43 6.03
CA LYS A 37 -22.58 6.56 7.17
C LYS A 37 -21.59 5.43 7.38
N GLY A 38 -20.53 5.33 6.56
CA GLY A 38 -19.59 4.21 6.59
C GLY A 38 -20.19 2.87 6.15
N SER A 39 -21.31 2.89 5.43
CA SER A 39 -21.98 1.68 4.89
C SER A 39 -21.35 1.26 3.56
N PHE A 40 -20.04 1.04 3.55
CA PHE A 40 -19.24 0.88 2.33
C PHE A 40 -19.68 -0.29 1.45
N GLU A 41 -20.00 -1.45 2.04
CA GLU A 41 -20.52 -2.61 1.30
C GLU A 41 -21.85 -2.31 0.59
N SER A 42 -22.72 -1.51 1.22
CA SER A 42 -23.97 -1.07 0.60
C SER A 42 -23.70 -0.12 -0.57
N ALA A 43 -22.76 0.81 -0.42
CA ALA A 43 -22.34 1.69 -1.51
C ALA A 43 -21.76 0.89 -2.69
N ILE A 44 -20.85 -0.06 -2.43
CA ILE A 44 -20.27 -0.96 -3.45
C ILE A 44 -21.37 -1.73 -4.18
N ALA A 45 -22.30 -2.35 -3.45
CA ALA A 45 -23.39 -3.12 -4.05
C ALA A 45 -24.29 -2.25 -4.95
N ARG A 46 -24.53 -0.98 -4.58
CA ARG A 46 -25.29 -0.04 -5.42
C ARG A 46 -24.50 0.41 -6.65
N LEU A 47 -23.21 0.68 -6.49
CA LEU A 47 -22.31 1.11 -7.56
C LEU A 47 -22.04 -0.02 -8.58
N ALA A 48 -22.22 -1.28 -8.19
CA ALA A 48 -22.17 -2.43 -9.10
C ALA A 48 -23.43 -2.58 -9.98
N ASP A 49 -24.53 -1.88 -9.66
CA ASP A 49 -25.76 -1.92 -10.46
C ASP A 49 -25.63 -1.03 -11.71
N GLU A 50 -25.68 -1.62 -12.90
CA GLU A 50 -25.61 -0.90 -14.17
C GLU A 50 -26.65 0.24 -14.29
N SER A 51 -27.84 0.06 -13.72
CA SER A 51 -28.89 1.09 -13.75
C SER A 51 -28.46 2.32 -12.97
N CYS A 52 -27.73 2.14 -11.87
CA CYS A 52 -27.15 3.21 -11.10
C CYS A 52 -25.94 3.83 -11.81
N GLN A 53 -25.03 3.01 -12.37
CA GLN A 53 -23.87 3.50 -13.11
C GLN A 53 -24.26 4.43 -14.27
N LYS A 54 -25.35 4.10 -14.98
CA LYS A 54 -25.90 4.93 -16.09
C LYS A 54 -26.33 6.34 -15.65
N THR A 55 -26.49 6.58 -14.35
CA THR A 55 -26.82 7.91 -13.79
C THR A 55 -25.60 8.82 -13.63
N TYR A 56 -24.39 8.27 -13.72
CA TYR A 56 -23.15 9.01 -13.60
C TYR A 56 -22.65 9.46 -14.98
N PRO A 57 -22.23 10.72 -15.14
CA PRO A 57 -21.51 11.14 -16.33
C PRO A 57 -20.09 10.56 -16.34
N LYS A 58 -19.58 10.21 -17.53
CA LYS A 58 -18.15 9.92 -17.77
C LYS A 58 -17.51 8.96 -16.74
N ASN A 59 -18.22 7.90 -16.37
CA ASN A 59 -17.76 6.90 -15.40
C ASN A 59 -17.38 7.46 -14.01
N GLU A 60 -17.93 8.62 -13.61
CA GLU A 60 -17.69 9.20 -12.27
C GLU A 60 -18.05 8.24 -11.12
N TYR A 61 -18.89 7.22 -11.37
CA TYR A 61 -19.19 6.18 -10.39
C TYR A 61 -17.93 5.42 -9.93
N LEU A 62 -16.88 5.37 -10.75
CA LEU A 62 -15.60 4.74 -10.42
C LEU A 62 -14.87 5.49 -9.30
N VAL A 63 -15.05 6.81 -9.20
CA VAL A 63 -14.47 7.63 -8.12
C VAL A 63 -15.18 7.32 -6.79
N ASP A 64 -16.51 7.22 -6.82
CA ASP A 64 -17.29 6.80 -5.65
C ASP A 64 -17.00 5.35 -5.26
N LEU A 65 -16.77 4.47 -6.25
CA LEU A 65 -16.40 3.07 -6.03
C LEU A 65 -15.03 2.97 -5.37
N SER A 66 -14.04 3.71 -5.88
CA SER A 66 -12.73 3.83 -5.26
C SER A 66 -12.83 4.31 -3.81
N SER A 67 -13.64 5.34 -3.55
CA SER A 67 -13.87 5.87 -2.21
C SER A 67 -14.54 4.85 -1.28
N ALA A 68 -15.48 4.05 -1.79
CA ALA A 68 -16.13 3.00 -1.03
C ALA A 68 -15.14 1.90 -0.63
N TYR A 69 -14.25 1.47 -1.54
CA TYR A 69 -13.20 0.50 -1.23
C TYR A 69 -12.14 1.05 -0.28
N LEU A 70 -11.77 2.33 -0.41
CA LEU A 70 -10.90 3.03 0.54
C LEU A 70 -11.53 3.09 1.94
N GLY A 71 -12.85 3.21 2.02
CA GLY A 71 -13.57 3.10 3.29
C GLY A 71 -13.61 1.69 3.85
N LYS A 72 -13.86 0.70 2.98
CA LYS A 72 -13.88 -0.73 3.35
C LYS A 72 -12.53 -1.24 3.85
N SER A 73 -11.43 -0.69 3.34
CA SER A 73 -10.07 -0.97 3.85
C SER A 73 -9.80 -0.40 5.24
N GLY A 74 -10.69 0.45 5.78
CA GLY A 74 -10.50 1.18 7.03
C GLY A 74 -9.71 2.49 6.89
N LEU A 75 -9.23 2.79 5.68
CA LEU A 75 -8.27 3.87 5.42
C LEU A 75 -8.91 5.07 4.73
N THR A 76 -10.08 5.49 5.24
CA THR A 76 -10.82 6.64 4.72
C THR A 76 -9.96 7.93 4.66
N LEU A 77 -10.27 8.85 3.75
CA LEU A 77 -9.57 10.14 3.66
C LEU A 77 -9.39 10.89 5.01
N PRO A 78 -10.39 10.95 5.92
CA PRO A 78 -10.18 11.55 7.23
C PRO A 78 -9.11 10.86 8.09
N VAL A 79 -8.97 9.54 7.98
CA VAL A 79 -7.88 8.79 8.67
C VAL A 79 -6.53 9.20 8.08
N LEU A 80 -6.44 9.29 6.75
CA LEU A 80 -5.21 9.68 6.05
C LEU A 80 -4.78 11.10 6.40
N LEU A 81 -5.70 12.06 6.31
CA LEU A 81 -5.41 13.45 6.62
C LEU A 81 -4.99 13.62 8.07
N ARG A 82 -5.63 12.91 9.01
CA ARG A 82 -5.23 12.94 10.41
C ARG A 82 -3.83 12.37 10.63
N ALA A 83 -3.48 11.29 9.93
CA ALA A 83 -2.15 10.69 10.00
C ALA A 83 -1.06 11.54 9.32
N MET A 84 -1.42 12.50 8.46
CA MET A 84 -0.47 13.34 7.71
C MET A 84 -0.32 14.77 8.21
N ILE A 85 -1.26 15.25 9.02
CA ILE A 85 -1.26 16.61 9.56
C ILE A 85 -0.73 16.57 10.99
N GLU A 86 0.36 17.28 11.23
CA GLU A 86 0.96 17.42 12.56
C GLU A 86 -0.01 18.20 13.47
N ASP A 87 -0.38 17.63 14.62
CA ASP A 87 -1.21 18.35 15.60
C ASP A 87 -0.34 19.43 16.26
N ASP A 88 -0.76 20.70 16.18
CA ASP A 88 -0.10 21.86 16.81
C ASP A 88 0.19 21.67 18.31
N GLY A 89 -0.51 20.73 18.97
CA GLY A 89 -0.29 20.34 20.36
C GLY A 89 0.54 19.08 20.60
N ALA A 90 0.99 18.39 19.55
CA ALA A 90 1.77 17.17 19.65
C ALA A 90 3.19 17.46 20.18
N THR A 91 3.66 16.60 21.07
CA THR A 91 5.03 16.64 21.60
C THR A 91 6.02 15.88 20.72
N GLU A 92 5.51 15.06 19.80
CA GLU A 92 6.29 14.21 18.92
C GLU A 92 6.10 14.71 17.48
N LYS A 93 7.22 14.78 16.76
CA LYS A 93 7.23 15.20 15.36
C LYS A 93 6.59 14.11 14.51
N LEU A 94 5.78 14.49 13.52
CA LEU A 94 5.26 13.54 12.56
C LEU A 94 6.40 12.89 11.74
N THR A 95 6.48 11.56 11.78
CA THR A 95 7.44 10.73 11.03
C THR A 95 6.72 9.75 10.11
N PHE A 96 7.39 9.27 9.07
CA PHE A 96 6.85 8.23 8.20
C PHE A 96 6.60 6.94 8.99
N GLU A 97 7.48 6.59 9.94
CA GLU A 97 7.23 5.48 10.88
C GLU A 97 5.91 5.64 11.65
N SER A 98 5.65 6.83 12.19
CA SER A 98 4.41 7.12 12.94
C SER A 98 3.17 7.06 12.04
N PHE A 99 3.29 7.53 10.80
CA PHE A 99 2.25 7.41 9.78
C PHE A 99 1.96 5.94 9.48
N VAL A 100 2.98 5.12 9.23
CA VAL A 100 2.82 3.68 8.98
C VAL A 100 2.12 3.00 10.16
N ALA A 101 2.52 3.32 11.39
CA ALA A 101 1.89 2.78 12.60
C ALA A 101 0.40 3.15 12.72
N GLU A 102 0.02 4.40 12.49
CA GLU A 102 -1.38 4.84 12.59
C GLU A 102 -2.28 4.21 11.50
N ILE A 103 -1.76 4.13 10.27
CA ILE A 103 -2.48 3.52 9.16
C ILE A 103 -2.69 2.04 9.40
N THR A 104 -1.68 1.31 9.85
CA THR A 104 -1.78 -0.14 10.10
C THR A 104 -2.73 -0.46 11.25
N GLU A 105 -2.78 0.38 12.29
CA GLU A 105 -3.78 0.26 13.36
C GLU A 105 -5.23 0.45 12.83
N SER A 106 -5.41 1.30 11.83
CA SER A 106 -6.72 1.61 11.24
C SER A 106 -7.15 0.63 10.15
N ALA A 107 -6.20 -0.10 9.55
CA ALA A 107 -6.43 -0.98 8.41
C ALA A 107 -7.26 -2.21 8.78
N THR A 108 -8.14 -2.63 7.87
CA THR A 108 -8.84 -3.92 7.97
C THR A 108 -7.97 -5.05 7.44
N THR A 109 -8.36 -6.31 7.72
CA THR A 109 -7.62 -7.48 7.24
C THR A 109 -7.58 -7.60 5.71
N SER A 110 -8.53 -7.00 5.01
CA SER A 110 -8.66 -6.95 3.54
C SER A 110 -8.10 -5.65 2.93
N ALA A 111 -7.42 -4.81 3.73
CA ALA A 111 -7.04 -3.48 3.29
C ALA A 111 -6.24 -3.48 1.99
N LEU A 112 -5.26 -4.38 1.83
CA LEU A 112 -4.44 -4.46 0.62
C LEU A 112 -5.27 -4.76 -0.64
N SER A 113 -6.13 -5.80 -0.58
CA SER A 113 -7.01 -6.15 -1.70
C SER A 113 -8.03 -5.06 -2.01
N ASP A 114 -8.58 -4.40 -0.98
CA ASP A 114 -9.52 -3.29 -1.18
C ASP A 114 -8.83 -2.06 -1.80
N LEU A 115 -7.58 -1.77 -1.41
CA LEU A 115 -6.77 -0.71 -2.02
C LEU A 115 -6.44 -1.02 -3.49
N ASP A 116 -6.22 -2.28 -3.86
CA ASP A 116 -6.00 -2.67 -5.27
C ASP A 116 -7.23 -2.44 -6.13
N VAL A 117 -8.40 -2.84 -5.65
CA VAL A 117 -9.66 -2.58 -6.37
C VAL A 117 -9.94 -1.08 -6.44
N SER A 118 -9.67 -0.35 -5.35
CA SER A 118 -9.78 1.11 -5.33
C SER A 118 -8.88 1.77 -6.37
N ARG A 119 -7.61 1.35 -6.45
CA ARG A 119 -6.64 1.85 -7.43
C ARG A 119 -7.04 1.55 -8.86
N SER A 120 -7.53 0.34 -9.11
CA SER A 120 -7.97 -0.12 -10.43
C SER A 120 -9.17 0.66 -10.95
N ALA A 121 -10.12 1.00 -10.07
CA ALA A 121 -11.26 1.86 -10.43
C ALA A 121 -10.81 3.26 -10.88
N LEU A 122 -9.79 3.83 -10.22
CA LEU A 122 -9.23 5.13 -10.62
C LEU A 122 -8.41 5.05 -11.91
N ASP A 123 -7.68 3.96 -12.16
CA ASP A 123 -7.01 3.74 -13.45
C ASP A 123 -8.02 3.64 -14.60
N GLU A 124 -9.15 2.97 -14.39
CA GLU A 124 -10.24 2.89 -15.35
C GLU A 124 -10.85 4.27 -15.60
N TYR A 125 -11.05 5.08 -14.54
CA TYR A 125 -11.55 6.46 -14.68
C TYR A 125 -10.59 7.35 -15.48
N LEU A 126 -9.28 7.24 -15.25
CA LEU A 126 -8.25 7.98 -15.97
C LEU A 126 -7.97 7.42 -17.38
N GLU A 127 -8.69 6.37 -17.78
CA GLU A 127 -8.50 5.67 -19.06
C GLU A 127 -7.03 5.25 -19.26
N THR A 128 -6.37 4.76 -18.19
CA THR A 128 -4.95 4.35 -18.14
C THR A 128 -3.91 5.46 -18.32
N SER A 129 -4.32 6.73 -18.28
CA SER A 129 -3.37 7.86 -18.24
C SER A 129 -2.73 7.95 -16.86
N SER A 130 -1.40 7.84 -16.76
CA SER A 130 -0.68 8.16 -15.52
C SER A 130 -0.95 9.62 -15.15
N CYS A 131 -1.13 9.90 -13.86
CA CYS A 131 -1.32 11.26 -13.35
C CYS A 131 -0.22 12.24 -13.77
N LYS A 132 1.01 11.76 -13.95
CA LYS A 132 2.15 12.54 -14.46
C LYS A 132 2.03 12.90 -15.95
N SER A 133 1.27 12.11 -16.71
CA SER A 133 1.14 12.24 -18.17
C SER A 133 0.00 13.16 -18.62
N ILE A 134 -0.86 13.58 -17.70
CA ILE A 134 -2.02 14.42 -18.00
C ILE A 134 -1.56 15.88 -18.12
N GLU A 135 -1.41 16.34 -19.37
CA GLU A 135 -1.14 17.75 -19.65
C GLU A 135 -2.41 18.58 -19.35
N PHE A 136 -2.34 19.46 -18.35
CA PHE A 136 -3.47 20.29 -17.87
C PHE A 136 -4.66 19.49 -17.33
N PRO A 137 -4.52 18.81 -16.17
CA PRO A 137 -5.61 18.05 -15.59
C PRO A 137 -6.81 18.94 -15.24
N THR A 138 -8.01 18.40 -15.44
CA THR A 138 -9.24 19.00 -14.88
C THR A 138 -9.26 18.83 -13.37
N SER A 139 -10.05 19.63 -12.64
CA SER A 139 -10.15 19.51 -11.17
C SER A 139 -10.59 18.11 -10.69
N ALA A 140 -11.39 17.40 -11.49
CA ALA A 140 -11.75 16.02 -11.21
C ALA A 140 -10.54 15.08 -11.36
N GLN A 141 -9.72 15.25 -12.40
CA GLN A 141 -8.49 14.50 -12.58
C GLN A 141 -7.45 14.85 -11.52
N GLU A 142 -7.31 16.11 -11.10
CA GLU A 142 -6.45 16.50 -9.98
C GLU A 142 -6.87 15.78 -8.68
N THR A 143 -8.16 15.75 -8.38
CA THR A 143 -8.69 15.04 -7.21
C THR A 143 -8.42 13.54 -7.29
N VAL A 144 -8.68 12.91 -8.45
CA VAL A 144 -8.40 11.49 -8.65
C VAL A 144 -6.91 11.19 -8.52
N CYS A 145 -6.06 12.05 -9.05
CA CYS A 145 -4.61 11.90 -8.92
C CYS A 145 -4.11 12.04 -7.49
N LEU A 146 -4.71 12.94 -6.71
CA LEU A 146 -4.41 13.05 -5.29
C LEU A 146 -4.79 11.77 -4.54
N ILE A 147 -6.00 11.23 -4.79
CA ILE A 147 -6.47 9.99 -4.14
C ILE A 147 -5.63 8.79 -4.57
N THR A 148 -5.31 8.68 -5.86
CA THR A 148 -4.37 7.67 -6.38
C THR A 148 -3.04 7.75 -5.65
N GLY A 149 -2.51 8.97 -5.47
CA GLY A 149 -1.26 9.19 -4.75
C GLY A 149 -1.31 8.67 -3.32
N PHE A 150 -2.39 8.96 -2.59
CA PHE A 150 -2.58 8.42 -1.24
C PHE A 150 -2.72 6.90 -1.22
N ILE A 151 -3.50 6.31 -2.14
CA ILE A 151 -3.65 4.84 -2.23
C ILE A 151 -2.29 4.17 -2.43
N ASP A 152 -1.45 4.72 -3.29
CA ASP A 152 -0.13 4.15 -3.56
C ASP A 152 0.79 4.22 -2.31
N VAL A 153 0.77 5.33 -1.55
CA VAL A 153 1.50 5.42 -0.26
C VAL A 153 0.94 4.44 0.78
N LEU A 154 -0.37 4.21 0.79
CA LEU A 154 -0.99 3.23 1.69
C LEU A 154 -0.60 1.80 1.35
N LYS A 155 -0.48 1.47 0.06
CA LYS A 155 0.02 0.17 -0.38
C LYS A 155 1.44 -0.09 0.14
N THR A 156 2.31 0.91 0.10
CA THR A 156 3.65 0.83 0.73
C THR A 156 3.56 0.59 2.22
N THR A 157 2.64 1.28 2.90
CA THR A 157 2.42 1.11 4.35
C THR A 157 1.97 -0.31 4.71
N MET A 158 1.04 -0.88 3.94
CA MET A 158 0.58 -2.27 4.12
C MET A 158 1.67 -3.29 3.79
N ALA A 159 2.56 -2.98 2.84
CA ALA A 159 3.71 -3.81 2.54
C ALA A 159 4.71 -3.83 3.71
N ILE A 160 4.99 -2.68 4.32
CA ILE A 160 5.83 -2.58 5.53
C ILE A 160 5.19 -3.36 6.69
N ASP A 161 3.88 -3.24 6.89
CA ASP A 161 3.15 -4.01 7.90
C ASP A 161 3.38 -5.52 7.75
N ALA A 162 3.19 -6.02 6.53
CA ALA A 162 3.39 -7.43 6.23
C ALA A 162 4.84 -7.87 6.47
N LEU A 163 5.83 -7.03 6.15
CA LEU A 163 7.26 -7.31 6.39
C LEU A 163 7.63 -7.32 7.88
N THR A 164 6.94 -6.53 8.70
CA THR A 164 7.11 -6.54 10.17
C THR A 164 6.34 -7.68 10.84
N GLY A 165 5.66 -8.54 10.08
CA GLY A 165 4.77 -9.56 10.62
C GLY A 165 3.57 -8.97 11.39
N GLY A 166 3.14 -7.76 11.04
CA GLY A 166 2.07 -7.03 11.74
C GLY A 166 2.50 -6.31 13.02
N ASN A 167 3.81 -6.10 13.23
CA ASN A 167 4.36 -5.46 14.42
C ASN A 167 5.13 -4.17 14.11
N VAL A 168 4.51 -3.29 13.31
CA VAL A 168 5.07 -1.98 12.93
C VAL A 168 5.47 -1.14 14.14
N ALA A 169 4.71 -1.21 15.24
CA ALA A 169 5.04 -0.45 16.45
C ALA A 169 6.39 -0.84 17.06
N ALA A 170 6.74 -2.13 17.06
CA ALA A 170 8.04 -2.58 17.54
C ALA A 170 9.18 -2.14 16.61
N TRP A 171 8.97 -2.22 15.30
CA TRP A 171 9.92 -1.72 14.30
C TRP A 171 10.14 -0.20 14.43
N ALA A 172 9.08 0.59 14.53
CA ALA A 172 9.16 2.04 14.72
C ALA A 172 9.90 2.38 16.02
N ALA A 173 9.64 1.66 17.11
CA ALA A 173 10.33 1.88 18.39
C ALA A 173 11.82 1.45 18.39
N ASN A 174 12.26 0.61 17.44
CA ASN A 174 13.64 0.14 17.39
C ASN A 174 14.56 1.22 16.82
N GLN A 175 15.29 1.95 17.66
CA GLN A 175 16.18 3.04 17.18
C GLN A 175 17.52 2.56 16.61
N ASN A 176 17.92 1.31 16.83
CA ASN A 176 19.26 0.82 16.50
C ASN A 176 19.29 -0.05 15.24
N GLY A 177 18.13 -0.29 14.60
CA GLY A 177 18.06 -1.12 13.40
C GLY A 177 18.32 -2.60 13.65
N ASP A 178 18.33 -3.05 14.91
CA ASP A 178 18.68 -4.42 15.30
C ASP A 178 17.46 -5.33 15.47
N ASP A 179 16.31 -4.95 14.92
CA ASP A 179 15.08 -5.75 15.00
C ASP A 179 15.25 -7.04 14.20
N PRO A 180 15.27 -8.22 14.86
CA PRO A 180 15.60 -9.46 14.17
C PRO A 180 14.65 -9.80 13.03
N SER A 181 13.36 -9.48 13.15
CA SER A 181 12.37 -9.76 12.12
C SER A 181 12.58 -8.84 10.92
N MET A 182 12.75 -7.54 11.16
CA MET A 182 13.02 -6.60 10.06
C MET A 182 14.33 -6.91 9.34
N LEU A 183 15.40 -7.25 10.07
CA LEU A 183 16.68 -7.64 9.49
C LEU A 183 16.58 -8.87 8.57
N ARG A 184 15.76 -9.86 8.95
CA ARG A 184 15.52 -11.05 8.13
C ARG A 184 14.61 -10.74 6.95
N SER A 185 13.51 -10.01 7.16
CA SER A 185 12.60 -9.58 6.10
C SER A 185 13.30 -8.74 5.04
N SER A 186 14.10 -7.74 5.44
CA SER A 186 14.86 -6.89 4.51
C SER A 186 15.97 -7.65 3.79
N CYS A 187 16.58 -8.66 4.42
CA CYS A 187 17.50 -9.59 3.77
C CYS A 187 16.79 -10.44 2.70
N GLY A 188 15.56 -10.90 2.97
CA GLY A 188 14.72 -11.60 2.00
C GLY A 188 14.38 -10.73 0.80
N LEU A 189 14.00 -9.48 1.04
CA LEU A 189 13.76 -8.48 -0.01
C LEU A 189 15.01 -8.30 -0.88
N LYS A 190 16.16 -8.07 -0.25
CA LYS A 190 17.42 -7.85 -0.95
C LYS A 190 17.81 -9.06 -1.79
N TYR A 191 17.70 -10.25 -1.22
CA TYR A 191 17.96 -11.50 -1.91
C TYR A 191 17.08 -11.64 -3.16
N SER A 192 15.75 -11.54 -2.99
CA SER A 192 14.80 -11.66 -4.09
C SER A 192 15.03 -10.59 -5.18
N TYR A 193 15.39 -9.37 -4.79
CA TYR A 193 15.67 -8.30 -5.73
C TYR A 193 16.98 -8.52 -6.52
N GLU A 194 18.07 -8.90 -5.85
CA GLU A 194 19.38 -9.10 -6.49
C GLU A 194 19.46 -10.41 -7.29
N HIS A 195 18.75 -11.46 -6.86
CA HIS A 195 18.80 -12.81 -7.43
C HIS A 195 17.57 -13.11 -8.31
N LYS A 196 16.85 -12.07 -8.72
CA LYS A 196 15.74 -12.17 -9.67
C LYS A 196 16.21 -12.89 -10.94
N ASN A 197 15.70 -14.10 -11.17
CA ASN A 197 16.02 -15.03 -12.26
C ASN A 197 17.33 -15.83 -12.14
N ASP A 198 17.93 -15.93 -10.95
CA ASP A 198 19.01 -16.89 -10.78
C ASP A 198 18.52 -18.33 -10.96
N ILE A 199 19.43 -19.23 -11.31
CA ILE A 199 19.13 -20.65 -11.57
C ILE A 199 19.71 -21.53 -10.46
N ASP A 200 20.61 -20.99 -9.63
CA ASP A 200 21.28 -21.70 -8.54
C ASP A 200 21.02 -21.00 -7.20
N PHE A 201 19.92 -21.38 -6.56
CA PHE A 201 19.53 -20.85 -5.26
C PHE A 201 20.10 -21.66 -4.07
N SER A 202 20.97 -22.65 -4.36
CA SER A 202 21.48 -23.59 -3.35
C SER A 202 22.66 -23.05 -2.53
N THR A 203 23.20 -21.89 -2.90
CA THR A 203 24.35 -21.29 -2.20
C THR A 203 23.90 -20.26 -1.17
N PRO A 204 24.46 -20.28 0.06
CA PRO A 204 24.11 -19.30 1.07
C PRO A 204 24.44 -17.87 0.63
N TYR A 205 23.50 -16.94 0.86
CA TYR A 205 23.68 -15.52 0.54
C TYR A 205 23.96 -14.72 1.82
N ASN A 206 25.10 -14.00 1.81
CA ASN A 206 25.64 -13.30 2.97
C ASN A 206 25.82 -11.79 2.72
N ASN A 207 25.24 -11.24 1.65
CA ASN A 207 25.30 -9.81 1.35
C ASN A 207 24.12 -9.06 2.00
N CYS A 208 23.71 -9.50 3.18
CA CYS A 208 22.73 -8.83 4.04
C CYS A 208 23.43 -8.07 5.18
N GLU A 209 22.66 -7.54 6.12
CA GLU A 209 23.19 -7.00 7.36
C GLU A 209 24.08 -8.00 8.12
N THR A 210 25.00 -7.47 8.91
CA THR A 210 26.04 -8.29 9.56
C THR A 210 25.40 -9.38 10.42
N GLY A 211 25.67 -10.64 10.05
CA GLY A 211 25.20 -11.82 10.78
C GLY A 211 23.84 -12.35 10.32
N VAL A 212 23.19 -11.71 9.33
CA VAL A 212 21.99 -12.23 8.66
C VAL A 212 22.41 -13.02 7.43
N THR A 213 21.86 -14.22 7.25
CA THR A 213 22.20 -15.11 6.13
C THR A 213 20.94 -15.74 5.55
N VAL A 214 20.87 -15.84 4.22
CA VAL A 214 19.94 -16.77 3.56
C VAL A 214 20.66 -18.11 3.50
N ASP A 215 20.23 -19.08 4.30
CA ASP A 215 20.98 -20.32 4.54
C ASP A 215 20.84 -21.31 3.40
N ASN A 216 19.60 -21.46 2.93
CA ASN A 216 19.24 -22.30 1.81
C ASN A 216 17.93 -21.80 1.20
N SER A 217 17.68 -22.27 0.00
CA SER A 217 16.35 -22.22 -0.57
C SER A 217 16.00 -23.53 -1.25
N GLU A 218 14.72 -23.83 -1.29
CA GLU A 218 14.18 -24.97 -2.02
C GLU A 218 12.90 -24.58 -2.75
N GLU A 219 12.63 -25.23 -3.89
CA GLU A 219 11.38 -24.99 -4.61
C GLU A 219 10.22 -25.70 -3.90
N VAL A 220 9.14 -24.97 -3.67
CA VAL A 220 7.87 -25.49 -3.15
C VAL A 220 6.73 -25.12 -4.11
N THR A 221 5.95 -26.11 -4.51
CA THR A 221 4.79 -25.93 -5.38
C THR A 221 3.51 -26.01 -4.58
N PHE A 222 2.73 -24.92 -4.61
CA PHE A 222 1.39 -24.87 -4.06
C PHE A 222 0.36 -25.23 -5.14
N THR A 223 -0.68 -25.97 -4.76
CA THR A 223 -1.77 -26.37 -5.66
C THR A 223 -3.09 -25.81 -5.15
N ALA A 224 -3.72 -24.94 -5.95
CA ALA A 224 -5.00 -24.33 -5.62
C ALA A 224 -6.16 -25.33 -5.83
N THR A 225 -7.33 -25.01 -5.28
CA THR A 225 -8.53 -25.87 -5.35
C THR A 225 -9.06 -26.09 -6.78
N ASN A 226 -8.76 -25.17 -7.71
CA ASN A 226 -9.10 -25.28 -9.13
C ASN A 226 -8.07 -26.13 -9.93
N GLY A 227 -6.99 -26.59 -9.29
CA GLY A 227 -5.90 -27.36 -9.89
C GLY A 227 -4.76 -26.53 -10.51
N SER A 228 -4.76 -25.20 -10.38
CA SER A 228 -3.60 -24.39 -10.77
C SER A 228 -2.44 -24.58 -9.79
N GLU A 229 -1.22 -24.55 -10.32
CA GLU A 229 0.01 -24.71 -9.54
C GLU A 229 0.82 -23.41 -9.56
N LYS A 230 1.41 -23.07 -8.41
CA LYS A 230 2.36 -21.96 -8.27
C LYS A 230 3.62 -22.43 -7.56
N THR A 231 4.78 -22.16 -8.14
CA THR A 231 6.08 -22.57 -7.57
C THR A 231 6.84 -21.37 -7.04
N TYR A 232 7.32 -21.49 -5.81
CA TYR A 232 8.08 -20.48 -5.09
C TYR A 232 9.42 -21.05 -4.65
N ASN A 233 10.40 -20.16 -4.47
CA ASN A 233 11.57 -20.47 -3.68
C ASN A 233 11.25 -20.22 -2.21
N TYR A 234 11.31 -21.26 -1.39
CA TYR A 234 11.20 -21.17 0.06
C TYR A 234 12.55 -20.77 0.63
N LEU A 235 12.63 -19.57 1.20
CA LEU A 235 13.85 -19.00 1.75
C LEU A 235 13.90 -19.25 3.26
N THR A 236 15.02 -19.79 3.75
CA THR A 236 15.34 -19.80 5.19
C THR A 236 16.35 -18.70 5.48
N ILE A 237 15.98 -17.74 6.31
CA ILE A 237 16.83 -16.61 6.66
C ILE A 237 17.14 -16.67 8.15
N SER A 238 18.42 -16.72 8.51
CA SER A 238 18.87 -16.85 9.89
C SER A 238 19.56 -15.59 10.41
N TYR A 239 19.30 -15.29 11.68
CA TYR A 239 19.98 -14.25 12.45
C TYR A 239 20.06 -14.66 13.92
N GLN A 240 21.25 -14.57 14.52
CA GLN A 240 21.52 -14.92 15.93
C GLN A 240 21.07 -16.33 16.36
N GLY A 241 21.01 -17.29 15.43
CA GLY A 241 20.61 -18.68 15.70
C GLY A 241 19.09 -18.90 15.67
N GLU A 242 18.31 -17.88 15.30
CA GLU A 242 16.89 -17.99 14.97
C GLU A 242 16.68 -17.86 13.47
N SER A 243 15.68 -18.55 12.93
CA SER A 243 15.35 -18.54 11.51
C SER A 243 13.93 -18.04 11.28
N GLU A 244 13.74 -17.37 10.16
CA GLU A 244 12.45 -16.95 9.62
C GLU A 244 12.35 -17.38 8.17
N TYR A 245 11.12 -17.58 7.72
CA TYR A 245 10.84 -18.25 6.46
C TYR A 245 10.03 -17.35 5.55
N PHE A 246 10.38 -17.33 4.27
CA PHE A 246 9.72 -16.49 3.27
C PHE A 246 9.49 -17.28 1.99
N LEU A 247 8.54 -16.83 1.17
CA LEU A 247 8.38 -17.29 -0.20
C LEU A 247 8.84 -16.21 -1.16
N GLU A 248 9.59 -16.60 -2.18
CA GLU A 248 9.89 -15.78 -3.35
C GLU A 248 9.19 -16.37 -4.58
N SER A 249 8.50 -15.53 -5.34
CA SER A 249 7.97 -15.94 -6.64
C SER A 249 9.10 -16.06 -7.65
N THR A 250 9.26 -17.27 -8.19
CA THR A 250 10.18 -17.57 -9.30
C THR A 250 9.84 -16.79 -10.57
N ALA A 251 8.58 -16.39 -10.74
CA ALA A 251 8.12 -15.64 -11.90
C ALA A 251 8.42 -14.13 -11.78
N LEU A 252 8.28 -13.58 -10.57
CA LEU A 252 8.42 -12.14 -10.32
C LEU A 252 9.81 -11.73 -9.84
N GLY A 253 10.57 -12.66 -9.24
CA GLY A 253 11.83 -12.35 -8.52
C GLY A 253 11.58 -11.38 -7.39
N SER A 254 10.63 -11.72 -6.53
CA SER A 254 10.16 -10.89 -5.42
C SER A 254 9.72 -11.79 -4.28
N THR A 255 10.01 -11.39 -3.05
CA THR A 255 9.37 -11.96 -1.87
C THR A 255 7.86 -11.73 -1.94
N ILE A 256 7.09 -12.72 -1.52
CA ILE A 256 5.62 -12.69 -1.53
C ILE A 256 5.14 -12.28 -0.14
N PHE A 257 4.12 -11.43 -0.09
CA PHE A 257 3.43 -11.17 1.16
C PHE A 257 2.75 -12.44 1.64
N THR A 258 2.94 -12.77 2.91
CA THR A 258 2.35 -13.96 3.50
C THR A 258 1.56 -13.63 4.74
N LYS A 259 0.52 -14.43 5.03
CA LYS A 259 -0.24 -14.35 6.28
C LYS A 259 -0.45 -15.76 6.82
N ASN A 260 -0.02 -16.01 8.04
CA ASN A 260 -0.06 -17.32 8.69
C ASN A 260 0.80 -18.38 7.98
N TYR A 261 0.69 -19.62 8.44
CA TYR A 261 1.33 -20.80 7.85
C TYR A 261 0.28 -21.73 7.27
N CYS A 262 0.62 -22.43 6.18
CA CYS A 262 -0.22 -23.43 5.53
C CYS A 262 0.60 -24.54 4.90
N GLU A 263 -0.10 -25.63 4.62
CA GLU A 263 0.35 -26.70 3.76
C GLU A 263 0.33 -26.25 2.29
N VAL A 264 0.93 -27.05 1.40
CA VAL A 264 1.04 -26.75 -0.04
C VAL A 264 -0.31 -26.72 -0.77
N ASP A 265 -1.39 -27.19 -0.15
CA ASP A 265 -2.76 -27.09 -0.64
C ASP A 265 -3.52 -25.86 -0.07
N PHE A 266 -2.78 -24.92 0.54
CA PHE A 266 -3.28 -23.74 1.23
C PHE A 266 -4.12 -24.01 2.49
N ALA A 267 -4.16 -25.25 3.00
CA ALA A 267 -4.80 -25.53 4.28
C ALA A 267 -4.01 -24.89 5.43
N ILE A 268 -4.69 -24.12 6.30
CA ILE A 268 -4.05 -23.46 7.45
C ILE A 268 -3.36 -24.50 8.33
N CYS A 269 -2.08 -24.26 8.61
CA CYS A 269 -1.28 -25.04 9.54
C CYS A 269 -1.08 -24.28 10.85
N ASN A 270 -1.22 -24.99 11.98
CA ASN A 270 -1.09 -24.42 13.33
C ASN A 270 0.29 -24.66 13.98
N ASP A 271 1.17 -25.43 13.35
CA ASP A 271 2.49 -25.79 13.89
C ASP A 271 3.59 -25.40 12.89
N GLY A 272 4.13 -24.18 13.01
CA GLY A 272 5.25 -23.67 12.19
C GLY A 272 6.60 -24.36 12.40
N GLY A 273 6.61 -25.59 12.94
CA GLY A 273 7.83 -26.33 13.31
C GLY A 273 7.85 -27.80 12.84
N LEU A 274 6.88 -28.25 12.04
CA LEU A 274 6.90 -29.57 11.40
C LEU A 274 7.06 -29.42 9.88
N ASN A 275 7.73 -30.40 9.26
CA ASN A 275 8.22 -30.49 7.86
C ASN A 275 7.15 -30.36 6.74
N ALA A 276 6.05 -29.64 6.95
CA ALA A 276 4.97 -29.48 5.97
C ALA A 276 4.25 -28.12 6.04
N CYS A 277 4.73 -27.16 6.84
CA CYS A 277 4.06 -25.86 7.02
C CYS A 277 4.96 -24.72 6.54
N TYR A 278 4.46 -23.99 5.55
CA TYR A 278 5.14 -22.89 4.87
C TYR A 278 4.38 -21.59 5.12
N THR A 279 5.03 -20.45 5.00
CA THR A 279 4.33 -19.16 5.00
C THR A 279 3.31 -19.11 3.86
N CYS A 280 2.07 -18.71 4.13
CA CYS A 280 1.02 -18.76 3.10
C CYS A 280 1.11 -17.62 2.10
N PRO A 281 1.16 -17.88 0.78
CA PRO A 281 0.88 -16.85 -0.20
C PRO A 281 -0.50 -16.24 0.04
N LEU A 282 -0.64 -14.92 -0.16
CA LEU A 282 -1.91 -14.22 0.00
C LEU A 282 -3.01 -14.70 -0.97
N SER A 283 -2.64 -15.19 -2.17
CA SER A 283 -3.60 -15.57 -3.19
C SER A 283 -3.33 -16.95 -3.80
N GLN A 284 -4.39 -17.77 -3.89
CA GLN A 284 -4.36 -19.07 -4.54
C GLN A 284 -4.44 -18.94 -6.07
N ASP A 285 -5.26 -18.00 -6.54
CA ASP A 285 -5.72 -17.94 -7.93
C ASP A 285 -5.33 -16.64 -8.67
N GLU A 286 -4.96 -15.58 -7.94
CA GLU A 286 -4.56 -14.29 -8.53
C GLU A 286 -3.04 -14.21 -8.71
N GLU A 287 -2.55 -13.22 -9.44
CA GLU A 287 -1.10 -13.00 -9.55
C GLU A 287 -0.50 -12.68 -8.18
N ASP A 288 0.74 -13.12 -7.97
CA ASP A 288 1.43 -12.79 -6.73
C ASP A 288 1.73 -11.29 -6.68
N LEU A 289 1.68 -10.73 -5.48
CA LEU A 289 2.02 -9.33 -5.29
C LEU A 289 3.54 -9.14 -5.38
N ASN A 290 3.96 -8.23 -6.26
CA ASN A 290 5.36 -7.88 -6.45
C ASN A 290 5.79 -6.78 -5.47
N ILE A 291 6.70 -7.10 -4.55
CA ILE A 291 7.11 -6.20 -3.48
C ILE A 291 7.74 -4.90 -3.98
N LYS A 292 8.41 -4.93 -5.14
CA LYS A 292 8.95 -3.71 -5.77
C LYS A 292 7.82 -2.75 -6.13
N ASP A 293 6.72 -3.29 -6.66
CA ASP A 293 5.58 -2.49 -7.10
C ASP A 293 4.91 -1.82 -5.89
N TYR A 294 4.86 -2.51 -4.74
CA TYR A 294 4.23 -2.00 -3.51
C TYR A 294 5.14 -1.11 -2.67
N LEU A 295 6.46 -1.35 -2.62
CA LEU A 295 7.38 -0.58 -1.78
C LEU A 295 8.04 0.58 -2.51
N VAL A 296 8.45 0.38 -3.76
CA VAL A 296 9.26 1.36 -4.49
C VAL A 296 8.38 2.11 -5.48
N ASP A 297 7.67 1.40 -6.36
CA ASP A 297 6.94 2.05 -7.44
C ASP A 297 5.71 2.79 -6.89
N ALA A 298 4.97 2.17 -5.97
CA ALA A 298 3.86 2.82 -5.28
C ALA A 298 4.32 4.00 -4.43
N LEU A 299 5.45 3.93 -3.73
CA LEU A 299 5.92 5.07 -2.93
C LEU A 299 6.31 6.26 -3.82
N ASN A 300 7.06 6.01 -4.91
CA ASN A 300 7.44 7.04 -5.87
C ASN A 300 6.20 7.61 -6.60
N SER A 301 5.34 6.75 -7.13
CA SER A 301 4.07 7.13 -7.77
C SER A 301 3.19 7.94 -6.83
N GLY A 302 3.11 7.51 -5.58
CA GLY A 302 2.32 8.09 -4.51
C GLY A 302 2.70 9.54 -4.25
N PHE A 303 3.96 9.76 -3.85
CA PHE A 303 4.42 11.11 -3.57
C PHE A 303 4.42 12.02 -4.79
N ASP A 304 4.79 11.51 -5.96
CA ASP A 304 4.81 12.34 -7.17
C ASP A 304 3.41 12.75 -7.61
N SER A 305 2.41 11.88 -7.44
CA SER A 305 1.02 12.20 -7.74
C SER A 305 0.48 13.26 -6.78
N ILE A 306 0.79 13.17 -5.49
CA ILE A 306 0.37 14.18 -4.50
C ILE A 306 1.07 15.53 -4.79
N GLU A 307 2.38 15.52 -5.02
CA GLU A 307 3.14 16.75 -5.31
C GLU A 307 2.74 17.42 -6.62
N ALA A 308 2.38 16.65 -7.65
CA ALA A 308 1.91 17.21 -8.91
C ALA A 308 0.65 18.06 -8.71
N VAL A 309 -0.28 17.59 -7.84
CA VAL A 309 -1.51 18.30 -7.51
C VAL A 309 -1.24 19.52 -6.64
N ILE A 310 -0.38 19.41 -5.63
CA ILE A 310 0.01 20.56 -4.77
C ILE A 310 0.70 21.67 -5.58
N LYS A 311 1.53 21.30 -6.56
CA LYS A 311 2.19 22.28 -7.43
C LYS A 311 1.20 22.97 -8.39
N SER A 312 0.12 22.30 -8.78
CA SER A 312 -0.88 22.88 -9.70
C SER A 312 -1.92 23.77 -9.00
N SER A 313 -2.23 23.52 -7.73
CA SER A 313 -3.24 24.25 -6.95
C SER A 313 -2.82 25.70 -6.61
N GLY A 314 -1.54 25.95 -6.38
CA GLY A 314 -0.98 27.27 -6.06
C GLY A 314 -1.52 27.90 -4.77
N GLN A 315 -2.04 27.09 -3.83
CA GLN A 315 -2.60 27.55 -2.55
C GLN A 315 -1.57 27.44 -1.41
N ASP A 316 -1.56 28.40 -0.49
CA ASP A 316 -0.65 28.42 0.67
C ASP A 316 -0.99 27.31 1.69
N ASP A 317 -2.25 26.83 1.72
CA ASP A 317 -2.72 25.78 2.65
C ASP A 317 -2.15 24.38 2.32
N ASP A 318 -1.61 24.17 1.12
CA ASP A 318 -0.94 22.92 0.73
C ASP A 318 0.49 22.80 1.29
N ALA A 319 0.98 23.84 1.96
CA ALA A 319 2.31 23.87 2.54
C ALA A 319 2.52 22.82 3.63
N GLU A 320 1.49 22.48 4.42
CA GLU A 320 1.58 21.49 5.50
C GLU A 320 1.74 20.07 4.95
N ILE A 321 0.88 19.67 4.00
CA ILE A 321 0.98 18.35 3.35
C ILE A 321 2.31 18.23 2.61
N GLN A 322 2.72 19.27 1.88
CA GLN A 322 4.01 19.29 1.20
C GLN A 322 5.19 19.20 2.17
N GLN A 323 5.09 19.86 3.35
CA GLN A 323 6.10 19.77 4.39
C GLN A 323 6.17 18.36 4.98
N SER A 324 5.04 17.71 5.25
CA SER A 324 4.99 16.31 5.72
C SER A 324 5.61 15.36 4.69
N ILE A 325 5.27 15.51 3.41
CA ILE A 325 5.86 14.70 2.32
C ILE A 325 7.37 14.91 2.24
N ASN A 326 7.84 16.15 2.33
CA ASN A 326 9.28 16.43 2.33
C ASN A 326 9.98 15.85 3.56
N ALA A 327 9.33 15.86 4.73
CA ALA A 327 9.84 15.24 5.94
C ALA A 327 9.95 13.72 5.78
N PHE A 328 8.90 13.06 5.26
CA PHE A 328 8.91 11.62 4.98
C PHE A 328 10.01 11.27 3.96
N LYS A 329 10.16 12.05 2.90
CA LYS A 329 11.21 11.86 1.89
C LYS A 329 12.61 11.94 2.49
N LEU A 330 12.85 12.89 3.40
CA LEU A 330 14.12 13.05 4.10
C LEU A 330 14.40 11.95 5.12
N GLU A 331 13.35 11.41 5.73
CA GLU A 331 13.43 10.31 6.69
C GLU A 331 13.80 9.00 5.99
N ILE A 332 13.13 8.68 4.87
CA ILE A 332 13.39 7.45 4.10
C ILE A 332 14.75 7.54 3.38
N LYS A 333 15.09 8.70 2.82
CA LYS A 333 16.33 8.92 2.07
C LYS A 333 17.12 10.09 2.65
N PRO A 334 18.17 9.86 3.46
CA PRO A 334 19.01 10.92 3.99
C PRO A 334 19.64 11.75 2.85
N GLY A 335 19.25 13.02 2.76
CA GLY A 335 19.60 13.92 1.65
C GLY A 335 18.44 14.28 0.72
N GLY A 336 17.31 13.58 0.87
CA GLY A 336 16.04 13.83 0.19
C GLY A 336 16.07 13.55 -1.31
N CYS A 337 15.01 13.99 -1.99
CA CYS A 337 14.83 13.80 -3.43
C CYS A 337 15.39 14.94 -4.29
N SER A 338 15.90 16.02 -3.69
CA SER A 338 16.25 17.26 -4.42
C SER A 338 17.44 17.13 -5.37
N ALA A 339 18.27 16.09 -5.20
CA ALA A 339 19.42 15.81 -6.06
C ALA A 339 19.08 14.82 -7.19
N VAL A 340 17.87 14.26 -7.21
CA VAL A 340 17.42 13.30 -8.22
C VAL A 340 17.03 14.07 -9.49
N PRO A 341 17.53 13.68 -10.67
CA PRO A 341 17.14 14.31 -11.93
C PRO A 341 15.63 14.28 -12.15
N GLU A 342 15.11 15.32 -12.80
CA GLU A 342 13.69 15.39 -13.16
C GLU A 342 13.32 14.21 -14.07
N GLY A 343 12.28 13.46 -13.67
CA GLY A 343 11.81 12.26 -14.38
C GLY A 343 12.43 10.94 -13.91
N GLU A 344 13.34 10.96 -12.93
CA GLU A 344 13.84 9.76 -12.26
C GLU A 344 13.12 9.52 -10.92
N ASP A 345 12.98 8.26 -10.54
CA ASP A 345 12.38 7.86 -9.27
C ASP A 345 13.26 8.32 -8.09
N CYS A 346 12.63 8.88 -7.05
CA CYS A 346 13.38 9.32 -5.89
C CYS A 346 13.96 8.15 -5.09
N PHE A 347 13.17 7.11 -4.88
CA PHE A 347 13.51 5.96 -4.05
C PHE A 347 13.91 4.76 -4.90
N THR A 348 14.94 4.06 -4.43
CA THR A 348 15.36 2.76 -4.93
C THR A 348 15.06 1.67 -3.89
N MET A 349 15.19 0.40 -4.28
CA MET A 349 15.06 -0.71 -3.32
C MET A 349 16.10 -0.62 -2.21
N ASP A 350 17.33 -0.19 -2.51
CA ASP A 350 18.39 0.02 -1.52
C ASP A 350 18.03 1.13 -0.52
N ASP A 351 17.42 2.23 -0.98
CA ASP A 351 16.93 3.28 -0.08
C ASP A 351 15.88 2.71 0.91
N ILE A 352 14.95 1.89 0.42
CA ILE A 352 13.92 1.25 1.27
C ILE A 352 14.55 0.25 2.25
N ILE A 353 15.47 -0.61 1.81
CA ILE A 353 16.14 -1.58 2.68
C ILE A 353 16.94 -0.87 3.77
N ASN A 354 17.69 0.18 3.42
CA ASN A 354 18.44 0.97 4.39
C ASN A 354 17.51 1.64 5.40
N TYR A 355 16.39 2.21 4.94
CA TYR A 355 15.39 2.79 5.82
C TYR A 355 14.78 1.77 6.79
N LEU A 356 14.36 0.61 6.27
CA LEU A 356 13.80 -0.48 7.09
C LEU A 356 14.78 -0.96 8.17
N ASN A 357 16.08 -1.01 7.84
CA ASN A 357 17.15 -1.39 8.77
C ASN A 357 17.74 -0.21 9.58
N LYS A 358 17.23 1.01 9.39
CA LYS A 358 17.70 2.25 10.05
C LYS A 358 19.20 2.53 9.90
N ASN A 359 19.72 2.31 8.69
CA ASN A 359 21.14 2.47 8.33
C ASN A 359 21.52 3.84 7.79
#